data_AF-A0A1G9WH70-F1
#
_entry.id   AF-A0A1G9WH70-F1
#
_cell.length_a   1.000
_cell.length_b   1.000
_cell.length_c   1.000
_cell.angle_alpha   90.00
_cell.angle_beta   90.00
_cell.angle_gamma   90.00
#
_symmetry.space_group_name_H-M   'P 1'
#
loop_
_entity.id
_entity.type
_entity.pdbx_description
1 polymer ?
#
loop_
_entity_poly.entity_id
_entity_poly.type
_entity_poly.pdbx_seq_one_letter_code
_entity_poly.pdbx_strand_id
1 'polypeptide(L)'
;MLRTYLKAENLKFKRSLFRKLIIFIPVALILISMVFIFIGIGLGGFSSSIVCNWCMPIASLSIMFLCHLVNNKDQKHKYRTLYSLPIDLKKTFISKTILIALNLLIISLLLAFITVISECILSGVSDAMGHSGYYLLGYCLLWLSLLWQIPFCLFLDQKAGFVGSVIINLFASASGGLFFSLTPLFWFFPYSWPARFMVTIFGVLPNGLLVEADSRYILNVGESSLLVLISLLAMLVLSALFSRWYGKQVYRK
;
A
#
# COMPACT_ATOMS: atom_id res chain seq x y z
N MET A 1 -3.54 26.48 -7.82
CA MET A 1 -2.39 25.89 -7.09
C MET A 1 -2.78 24.54 -6.48
N LEU A 2 -2.06 23.44 -6.76
CA LEU A 2 -2.37 22.08 -6.28
C LEU A 2 -2.39 21.99 -4.73
N ARG A 3 -1.56 22.79 -4.06
CA ARG A 3 -1.49 22.88 -2.59
C ARG A 3 -2.84 23.22 -1.94
N THR A 4 -3.63 24.08 -2.57
CA THR A 4 -4.97 24.46 -2.07
C THR A 4 -5.93 23.27 -2.13
N TYR A 5 -5.88 22.48 -3.20
CA TYR A 5 -6.67 21.26 -3.35
C TYR A 5 -6.30 20.23 -2.28
N LEU A 6 -5.00 20.05 -2.02
CA LEU A 6 -4.52 19.12 -0.99
C LEU A 6 -4.94 19.54 0.41
N LYS A 7 -4.86 20.84 0.72
CA LYS A 7 -5.31 21.38 2.01
C LYS A 7 -6.82 21.19 2.20
N ALA A 8 -7.61 21.45 1.16
CA ALA A 8 -9.06 21.26 1.18
C ALA A 8 -9.43 19.77 1.38
N GLU A 9 -8.81 18.87 0.62
CA GLU A 9 -9.02 17.42 0.78
C GLU A 9 -8.60 16.95 2.18
N ASN A 10 -7.46 17.40 2.70
CA ASN A 10 -7.02 17.05 4.05
C ASN A 10 -8.04 17.49 5.13
N LEU A 11 -8.60 18.70 5.00
CA LEU A 11 -9.62 19.19 5.94
C LEU A 11 -10.88 18.34 5.93
N LYS A 12 -11.30 17.82 4.76
CA LYS A 12 -12.47 16.91 4.68
C LYS A 12 -12.29 15.66 5.55
N PHE A 13 -11.06 15.17 5.72
CA PHE A 13 -10.80 13.90 6.39
C PHE A 13 -10.20 14.03 7.80
N LYS A 14 -9.90 15.24 8.29
CA LYS A 14 -9.24 15.50 9.59
C LYS A 14 -9.84 14.75 10.79
N ARG A 15 -11.17 14.59 10.85
CA ARG A 15 -11.89 13.89 11.93
C ARG A 15 -12.74 12.72 11.39
N SER A 16 -12.21 11.96 10.45
CA SER A 16 -12.94 10.86 9.80
C SER A 16 -12.29 9.50 10.05
N LEU A 17 -13.02 8.42 9.73
CA LEU A 17 -12.49 7.05 9.77
C LEU A 17 -11.18 6.91 8.99
N PHE A 18 -11.02 7.64 7.88
CA PHE A 18 -9.79 7.68 7.09
C PHE A 18 -8.53 7.98 7.92
N ARG A 19 -8.62 8.91 8.89
CA ARG A 19 -7.50 9.24 9.78
C ARG A 19 -7.36 8.26 10.94
N LYS A 20 -8.47 7.69 11.43
CA LYS A 20 -8.43 6.64 12.46
C LYS A 20 -7.80 5.34 11.94
N LEU A 21 -7.95 5.05 10.65
CA LEU A 21 -7.32 3.90 10.00
C LEU A 21 -5.79 3.91 10.09
N ILE A 22 -5.16 5.07 10.29
CA ILE A 22 -3.71 5.15 10.55
C ILE A 22 -3.30 4.28 11.74
N ILE A 23 -4.16 4.19 12.76
CA ILE A 23 -3.90 3.40 13.98
C ILE A 23 -4.53 2.01 13.85
N PHE A 24 -5.76 1.93 13.34
CA PHE A 24 -6.47 0.65 13.26
C PHE A 24 -5.78 -0.36 12.32
N ILE A 25 -5.17 0.10 11.22
CA ILE A 25 -4.48 -0.81 10.27
C ILE A 25 -3.27 -1.49 10.95
N PRO A 26 -2.31 -0.76 11.55
CA PRO A 26 -1.22 -1.38 12.31
C PRO A 26 -1.69 -2.29 13.44
N VAL A 27 -2.71 -1.88 14.20
CA VAL A 27 -3.26 -2.71 15.29
C VAL A 27 -3.84 -4.03 14.76
N ALA A 28 -4.61 -3.97 13.66
CA ALA A 28 -5.14 -5.16 13.02
C ALA A 28 -4.02 -6.09 12.51
N LEU A 29 -2.96 -5.53 11.93
CA LEU A 29 -1.80 -6.30 11.46
C LEU A 29 -1.05 -6.97 12.62
N ILE A 30 -0.88 -6.30 13.74
CA ILE A 30 -0.30 -6.90 14.95
C ILE A 30 -1.14 -8.10 15.40
N LEU A 31 -2.47 -7.93 15.50
CA LEU A 31 -3.37 -9.00 15.93
C LEU A 31 -3.32 -10.19 14.97
N ILE A 32 -3.37 -9.94 13.66
CA ILE A 32 -3.27 -10.99 12.64
C ILE A 32 -1.92 -11.70 12.72
N SER A 33 -0.83 -10.96 12.93
CA SER A 33 0.51 -11.54 13.03
C SER A 33 0.66 -12.43 14.26
N MET A 34 0.08 -12.03 15.40
CA MET A 34 0.02 -12.87 16.60
C MET A 34 -0.76 -14.16 16.37
N VAL A 35 -1.91 -14.08 15.69
CA VAL A 35 -2.71 -15.26 15.32
C VAL A 35 -1.93 -16.19 14.39
N PHE A 36 -1.22 -15.66 13.40
CA PHE A 36 -0.46 -16.46 12.45
C PHE A 36 0.72 -17.19 13.11
N ILE A 37 1.39 -16.54 14.05
CA ILE A 37 2.45 -17.17 14.85
C ILE A 37 1.87 -18.27 15.73
N PHE A 38 0.71 -18.03 16.37
CA PHE A 38 0.03 -19.03 17.19
C PHE A 38 -0.36 -20.28 16.39
N ILE A 39 -0.75 -20.11 15.12
CA ILE A 39 -1.10 -21.21 14.20
C ILE A 39 0.17 -21.90 13.62
N GLY A 40 1.36 -21.31 13.80
CA GLY A 40 2.63 -21.85 13.31
C GLY A 40 3.01 -21.42 11.88
N ILE A 41 2.32 -20.44 11.29
CA ILE A 41 2.54 -19.92 9.91
C ILE A 41 3.53 -18.73 9.93
N GLY A 42 4.42 -18.65 10.92
CA GLY A 42 5.32 -17.51 11.14
C GLY A 42 6.63 -17.91 11.79
N LEU A 43 7.27 -18.97 11.27
CA LEU A 43 8.52 -19.53 11.80
C LEU A 43 9.70 -18.54 11.79
N GLY A 44 9.62 -17.46 11.00
CA GLY A 44 10.59 -16.36 11.03
C GLY A 44 10.40 -15.36 12.18
N GLY A 45 9.47 -15.59 13.11
CA GLY A 45 9.21 -14.72 14.27
C GLY A 45 8.21 -13.59 13.99
N PHE A 46 8.03 -12.72 15.00
CA PHE A 46 6.98 -11.70 14.99
C PHE A 46 7.18 -10.59 13.96
N SER A 47 8.41 -10.07 13.84
CA SER A 47 8.77 -9.05 12.85
C SER A 47 8.57 -9.57 11.42
N SER A 48 9.03 -10.80 11.14
CA SER A 48 8.82 -11.49 9.87
C SER A 48 7.34 -11.64 9.51
N SER A 49 6.50 -12.05 10.47
CA SER A 49 5.05 -12.18 10.28
C SER A 49 4.38 -10.83 9.99
N ILE A 50 4.76 -9.75 10.69
CA ILE A 50 4.22 -8.41 10.43
C ILE A 50 4.58 -7.93 9.03
N VAL A 51 5.85 -8.04 8.64
CA VAL A 51 6.33 -7.63 7.32
C VAL A 51 5.59 -8.43 6.25
N CYS A 52 5.48 -9.75 6.42
CA CYS A 52 4.74 -10.64 5.55
C CYS A 52 3.28 -10.22 5.37
N ASN A 53 2.60 -9.99 6.47
CA ASN A 53 1.19 -9.59 6.46
C ASN A 53 0.97 -8.21 5.83
N TRP A 54 1.90 -7.28 6.01
CA TRP A 54 1.87 -5.99 5.30
C TRP A 54 2.13 -6.13 3.81
N CYS A 55 2.83 -7.17 3.40
CA CYS A 55 3.13 -7.44 2.02
C CYS A 55 2.04 -8.26 1.28
N MET A 56 1.20 -8.91 2.07
CA MET A 56 0.09 -9.77 1.67
C MET A 56 -1.16 -8.97 1.23
N PRO A 57 -2.28 -9.62 0.85
CA PRO A 57 -3.51 -8.94 0.45
C PRO A 57 -4.03 -7.88 1.44
N ILE A 58 -3.59 -7.90 2.70
CA ILE A 58 -4.02 -6.95 3.72
C ILE A 58 -3.61 -5.51 3.36
N ALA A 59 -2.40 -5.24 2.86
CA ALA A 59 -2.05 -3.88 2.46
C ALA A 59 -2.86 -3.40 1.26
N SER A 60 -3.05 -4.28 0.29
CA SER A 60 -3.89 -4.01 -0.88
C SER A 60 -5.34 -3.70 -0.50
N LEU A 61 -5.91 -4.45 0.44
CA LEU A 61 -7.21 -4.15 1.03
C LEU A 61 -7.20 -2.81 1.75
N SER A 62 -6.17 -2.51 2.54
CA SER A 62 -6.05 -1.24 3.26
C SER A 62 -6.11 -0.03 2.31
N ILE A 63 -5.44 -0.13 1.15
CA ILE A 63 -5.48 0.89 0.10
C ILE A 63 -6.89 0.99 -0.48
N MET A 64 -7.53 -0.13 -0.77
CA MET A 64 -8.91 -0.15 -1.26
C MET A 64 -9.88 0.53 -0.28
N PHE A 65 -9.81 0.19 1.01
CA PHE A 65 -10.64 0.83 2.04
C PHE A 65 -10.39 2.35 2.13
N LEU A 66 -9.13 2.79 2.07
CA LEU A 66 -8.80 4.21 2.06
C LEU A 66 -9.35 4.91 0.81
N CYS A 67 -9.22 4.30 -0.37
CA CYS A 67 -9.76 4.80 -1.63
C CYS A 67 -11.29 4.90 -1.58
N HIS A 68 -11.96 3.86 -1.09
CA HIS A 68 -13.41 3.83 -0.94
C HIS A 68 -13.90 4.93 0.00
N LEU A 69 -13.30 5.11 1.17
CA LEU A 69 -13.70 6.19 2.10
C LEU A 69 -13.57 7.58 1.46
N VAL A 70 -12.54 7.79 0.64
CA VAL A 70 -12.34 9.05 -0.07
C VAL A 70 -13.39 9.25 -1.16
N ASN A 71 -13.71 8.22 -1.94
CA ASN A 71 -14.71 8.28 -3.00
C ASN A 71 -16.14 8.36 -2.48
N ASN A 72 -16.50 7.53 -1.51
CA ASN A 72 -17.84 7.42 -0.94
C ASN A 72 -18.32 8.74 -0.36
N LYS A 73 -17.42 9.54 0.23
CA LYS A 73 -17.76 10.87 0.75
C LYS A 73 -18.29 11.82 -0.33
N ASP A 74 -17.75 11.75 -1.54
CA ASP A 74 -18.22 12.56 -2.66
C ASP A 74 -19.40 11.90 -3.40
N GLN A 75 -19.42 10.56 -3.49
CA GLN A 75 -20.55 9.79 -4.06
C GLN A 75 -21.84 9.96 -3.26
N LYS A 76 -21.77 10.06 -1.94
CA LYS A 76 -22.93 10.26 -1.05
C LYS A 76 -23.74 11.51 -1.44
N HIS A 77 -23.06 12.54 -1.94
CA HIS A 77 -23.70 13.77 -2.42
C HIS A 77 -23.84 13.80 -3.95
N LYS A 78 -23.76 12.65 -4.62
CA LYS A 78 -23.78 12.49 -6.08
C LYS A 78 -22.84 13.47 -6.79
N TYR A 79 -21.67 13.72 -6.19
CA TYR A 79 -20.67 14.67 -6.65
C TYR A 79 -21.15 16.13 -6.82
N ARG A 80 -22.37 16.48 -6.37
CA ARG A 80 -22.97 17.81 -6.54
C ARG A 80 -22.13 18.92 -5.93
N THR A 81 -21.51 18.64 -4.78
CA THR A 81 -20.63 19.59 -4.07
C THR A 81 -19.34 19.89 -4.81
N LEU A 82 -18.83 18.94 -5.60
CA LEU A 82 -17.65 19.14 -6.45
C LEU A 82 -18.01 19.88 -7.73
N TYR A 83 -19.20 19.63 -8.29
CA TYR A 83 -19.65 20.22 -9.55
C TYR A 83 -20.13 21.67 -9.40
N SER A 84 -20.63 22.04 -8.22
CA SER A 84 -21.05 23.41 -7.93
C SER A 84 -19.87 24.39 -7.77
N LEU A 85 -18.64 23.86 -7.64
CA LEU A 85 -17.44 24.66 -7.44
C LEU A 85 -16.68 24.82 -8.76
N PRO A 86 -16.09 26.00 -9.05
CA PRO A 86 -15.26 26.21 -10.24
C PRO A 86 -13.86 25.59 -10.03
N ILE A 87 -13.80 24.26 -9.93
CA ILE A 87 -12.59 23.51 -9.60
C ILE A 87 -12.22 22.49 -10.67
N ASP A 88 -10.92 22.29 -10.86
CA ASP A 88 -10.37 21.31 -11.78
C ASP A 88 -10.44 19.89 -11.19
N LEU A 89 -11.29 19.05 -11.76
CA LEU A 89 -11.47 17.66 -11.34
C LEU A 89 -10.22 16.79 -11.49
N LYS A 90 -9.37 17.10 -12.48
CA LYS A 90 -8.07 16.43 -12.63
C LYS A 90 -7.19 16.68 -11.40
N LYS A 91 -7.20 17.93 -10.89
CA LYS A 91 -6.41 18.33 -9.72
C LYS A 91 -7.02 17.77 -8.43
N THR A 92 -8.35 17.61 -8.34
CA THR A 92 -8.97 16.92 -7.19
C THR A 92 -8.60 15.44 -7.15
N PHE A 93 -8.59 14.74 -8.30
CA PHE A 93 -8.16 13.34 -8.37
C PHE A 93 -6.71 13.15 -7.93
N ILE A 94 -5.80 13.98 -8.44
CA ILE A 94 -4.38 13.95 -8.06
C ILE A 94 -4.24 14.26 -6.56
N SER A 95 -4.98 15.25 -6.04
CA SER A 95 -4.99 15.59 -4.62
C SER A 95 -5.43 14.43 -3.72
N LYS A 96 -6.48 13.70 -4.11
CA LYS A 96 -6.93 12.49 -3.41
C LYS A 96 -5.87 11.39 -3.41
N THR A 97 -5.24 11.17 -4.57
CA THR A 97 -4.16 10.19 -4.73
C THR A 97 -2.99 10.51 -3.80
N ILE A 98 -2.54 11.76 -3.76
CA ILE A 98 -1.47 12.22 -2.86
C ILE A 98 -1.88 12.08 -1.39
N LEU A 99 -3.12 12.43 -1.04
CA LEU A 99 -3.59 12.30 0.34
C LEU A 99 -3.57 10.85 0.83
N ILE A 100 -4.01 9.90 0.00
CA ILE A 100 -3.99 8.47 0.32
C ILE A 100 -2.55 7.97 0.42
N ALA A 101 -1.68 8.37 -0.52
CA ALA A 101 -0.26 8.01 -0.51
C ALA A 101 0.45 8.48 0.77
N LEU A 102 0.20 9.72 1.21
CA LEU A 102 0.75 10.25 2.46
C LEU A 102 0.20 9.53 3.69
N ASN A 103 -1.08 9.17 3.69
CA ASN A 103 -1.67 8.42 4.80
C ASN A 103 -1.07 7.01 4.89
N LEU A 104 -0.86 6.35 3.75
CA LEU A 104 -0.20 5.06 3.66
C LEU A 104 1.27 5.13 4.09
N LEU A 105 1.97 6.22 3.77
CA LEU A 105 3.35 6.45 4.22
C LEU A 105 3.43 6.54 5.75
N ILE A 106 2.49 7.25 6.39
CA ILE A 106 2.45 7.32 7.85
C ILE A 106 2.22 5.92 8.45
N ILE A 107 1.34 5.11 7.84
CA ILE A 107 1.10 3.74 8.28
C ILE A 107 2.36 2.88 8.12
N SER A 108 3.06 2.96 6.99
CA SER A 108 4.28 2.17 6.76
C SER A 108 5.41 2.57 7.71
N LEU A 109 5.57 3.87 8.01
CA LEU A 109 6.54 4.34 8.99
C LEU A 109 6.20 3.90 10.41
N LEU A 110 4.91 3.89 10.77
CA LEU A 110 4.45 3.41 12.08
C LEU A 110 4.70 1.90 12.20
N LEU A 111 4.47 1.12 11.14
CA LEU A 111 4.82 -0.30 11.09
C LEU A 111 6.33 -0.53 11.22
N ALA A 112 7.17 0.26 10.53
CA ALA A 112 8.62 0.20 10.70
C ALA A 112 9.05 0.44 12.15
N PHE A 113 8.42 1.41 12.81
CA PHE A 113 8.67 1.69 14.23
C PHE A 113 8.25 0.51 15.13
N ILE A 114 7.08 -0.09 14.88
CA ILE A 114 6.63 -1.28 15.60
C ILE A 114 7.60 -2.44 15.41
N THR A 115 8.08 -2.69 14.19
CA THR A 115 9.03 -3.79 13.93
C THR A 115 10.35 -3.57 14.65
N VAL A 116 10.87 -2.34 14.66
CA VAL A 116 12.10 -2.00 15.39
C VAL A 116 11.92 -2.22 16.90
N ILE A 117 10.78 -1.82 17.48
CA ILE A 117 10.47 -2.11 18.88
C ILE A 117 10.42 -3.61 19.13
N SER A 118 9.78 -4.37 18.26
CA SER A 118 9.67 -5.82 18.45
C SER A 118 11.03 -6.53 18.41
N GLU A 119 11.92 -6.12 17.51
CA GLU A 119 13.28 -6.65 17.44
C GLU A 119 14.09 -6.25 18.68
N CYS A 120 13.94 -5.01 19.15
CA CYS A 120 14.59 -4.53 20.38
C CYS A 120 14.23 -5.40 21.60
N ILE A 121 12.99 -5.88 21.67
CA ILE A 121 12.53 -6.78 22.74
C ILE A 121 13.11 -8.20 22.56
N LEU A 122 13.26 -8.68 21.32
CA LEU A 122 13.65 -10.07 21.03
C LEU A 122 15.17 -10.29 21.04
N SER A 123 15.92 -9.46 20.31
CA SER A 123 17.36 -9.60 20.09
C SER A 123 18.19 -8.64 20.96
N GLY A 124 17.54 -7.69 21.64
CA GLY A 124 18.19 -6.65 22.44
C GLY A 124 18.49 -5.37 21.66
N VAL A 125 18.76 -4.30 22.41
CA VAL A 125 18.84 -2.90 21.90
C VAL A 125 19.95 -2.70 20.87
N SER A 126 21.12 -3.31 21.07
CA SER A 126 22.30 -3.08 20.23
C SER A 126 22.09 -3.58 18.79
N ASP A 127 21.55 -4.80 18.63
CA ASP A 127 21.32 -5.39 17.31
C ASP A 127 20.14 -4.74 16.59
N ALA A 128 19.10 -4.36 17.33
CA ALA A 128 17.94 -3.66 16.77
C ALA A 128 18.30 -2.26 16.25
N MET A 129 19.17 -1.52 16.94
CA MET A 129 19.61 -0.20 16.48
C MET A 129 20.48 -0.28 15.22
N GLY A 130 21.33 -1.31 15.10
CA GLY A 130 22.14 -1.58 13.90
C GLY A 130 21.28 -1.84 12.65
N HIS A 131 20.16 -2.55 12.80
CA HIS A 131 19.26 -2.90 11.68
C HIS A 131 18.10 -1.92 11.47
N SER A 132 17.95 -0.92 12.34
CA SER A 132 16.83 0.04 12.29
C SER A 132 16.68 0.77 10.95
N GLY A 133 17.80 1.15 10.32
CA GLY A 133 17.81 1.79 9.00
C GLY A 133 17.28 0.87 7.88
N TYR A 134 17.52 -0.43 8.01
CA TYR A 134 17.08 -1.43 7.05
C TYR A 134 15.56 -1.63 7.11
N TYR A 135 14.97 -1.67 8.32
CA TYR A 135 13.51 -1.70 8.49
C TYR A 135 12.83 -0.46 7.88
N LEU A 136 13.37 0.73 8.18
CA LEU A 136 12.83 1.98 7.62
C LEU A 136 12.87 1.97 6.09
N LEU A 137 14.00 1.55 5.51
CA LEU A 137 14.18 1.48 4.06
C LEU A 137 13.24 0.45 3.43
N GLY A 138 13.10 -0.73 4.04
CA GLY A 138 12.20 -1.78 3.56
C GLY A 138 10.75 -1.34 3.53
N TYR A 139 10.23 -0.72 4.59
CA TYR A 139 8.87 -0.20 4.60
C TYR A 139 8.66 0.96 3.63
N CYS A 140 9.69 1.80 3.40
CA CYS A 140 9.64 2.83 2.36
C CYS A 140 9.55 2.23 0.95
N LEU A 141 10.32 1.17 0.66
CA LEU A 141 10.28 0.46 -0.62
C LEU A 141 8.94 -0.26 -0.82
N LEU A 142 8.41 -0.91 0.22
CA LEU A 142 7.08 -1.51 0.19
C LEU A 142 6.02 -0.45 -0.10
N TRP A 143 6.08 0.71 0.55
CA TRP A 143 5.20 1.84 0.24
C TRP A 143 5.29 2.28 -1.22
N LEU A 144 6.51 2.47 -1.75
CA LEU A 144 6.74 2.83 -3.17
C LEU A 144 6.16 1.79 -4.14
N SER A 145 6.26 0.51 -3.80
CA SER A 145 5.75 -0.59 -4.62
C SER A 145 4.21 -0.66 -4.65
N LEU A 146 3.53 -0.04 -3.70
CA LEU A 146 2.07 -0.02 -3.59
C LEU A 146 1.43 1.26 -4.17
N LEU A 147 2.22 2.28 -4.49
CA LEU A 147 1.70 3.58 -4.93
C LEU A 147 0.87 3.51 -6.22
N TRP A 148 1.23 2.63 -7.15
CA TRP A 148 0.50 2.44 -8.41
C TRP A 148 -0.94 1.97 -8.17
N GLN A 149 -1.18 1.28 -7.06
CA GLN A 149 -2.48 0.69 -6.75
C GLN A 149 -3.51 1.75 -6.36
N ILE A 150 -3.08 2.87 -5.77
CA ILE A 150 -3.98 3.96 -5.32
C ILE A 150 -4.84 4.53 -6.46
N PRO A 151 -4.28 5.06 -7.57
CA PRO A 151 -5.09 5.58 -8.66
C PRO A 151 -5.96 4.51 -9.32
N PHE A 152 -5.51 3.26 -9.36
CA PHE A 152 -6.28 2.12 -9.87
C PHE A 152 -7.49 1.80 -8.99
N CYS A 153 -7.29 1.75 -7.67
CA CYS A 153 -8.35 1.52 -6.68
C CYS A 153 -9.40 2.65 -6.67
N LEU A 154 -8.97 3.91 -6.79
CA LEU A 154 -9.89 5.04 -6.92
C LEU A 154 -10.78 4.93 -8.16
N PHE A 155 -10.24 4.42 -9.27
CA PHE A 155 -10.99 4.16 -10.50
C PHE A 155 -11.92 2.96 -10.36
N LEU A 156 -11.40 1.83 -9.88
CA LEU A 156 -12.16 0.59 -9.71
C LEU A 156 -13.38 0.79 -8.81
N ASP A 157 -13.21 1.46 -7.67
CA ASP A 157 -14.30 1.69 -6.73
C ASP A 157 -15.45 2.49 -7.34
N GLN A 158 -15.17 3.38 -8.30
CA GLN A 158 -16.21 4.11 -9.05
C GLN A 158 -16.89 3.27 -10.15
N LYS A 159 -16.20 2.25 -10.69
CA LYS A 159 -16.68 1.44 -11.81
C LYS A 159 -17.35 0.14 -11.38
N ALA A 160 -16.70 -0.63 -10.50
CA ALA A 160 -17.14 -1.93 -10.02
C ALA A 160 -17.84 -1.86 -8.66
N GLY A 161 -17.85 -0.68 -8.03
CA GLY A 161 -18.33 -0.50 -6.66
C GLY A 161 -17.37 -1.10 -5.63
N PHE A 162 -17.71 -0.90 -4.35
CA PHE A 162 -16.86 -1.31 -3.23
C PHE A 162 -16.61 -2.82 -3.21
N VAL A 163 -17.67 -3.63 -3.24
CA VAL A 163 -17.58 -5.10 -3.14
C VAL A 163 -16.77 -5.70 -4.29
N GLY A 164 -17.06 -5.30 -5.53
CA GLY A 164 -16.32 -5.77 -6.70
C GLY A 164 -14.84 -5.39 -6.63
N SER A 165 -14.54 -4.18 -6.17
CA SER A 165 -13.16 -3.70 -6.04
C SER A 165 -12.39 -4.44 -4.94
N VAL A 166 -13.05 -4.77 -3.82
CA VAL A 166 -12.45 -5.59 -2.75
C VAL A 166 -12.12 -6.99 -3.26
N ILE A 167 -13.05 -7.64 -3.95
CA ILE A 167 -12.86 -8.99 -4.52
C ILE A 167 -11.67 -8.97 -5.49
N ILE A 168 -11.66 -8.05 -6.45
CA ILE A 168 -10.57 -7.95 -7.45
C ILE A 168 -9.22 -7.75 -6.76
N ASN A 169 -9.13 -6.81 -5.82
CA ASN A 169 -7.86 -6.53 -5.14
C ASN A 169 -7.40 -7.70 -4.27
N LEU A 170 -8.32 -8.37 -3.56
CA LEU A 170 -8.00 -9.55 -2.75
C LEU A 170 -7.43 -10.67 -3.61
N PHE A 171 -8.14 -11.08 -4.67
CA PHE A 171 -7.70 -12.17 -5.54
C PHE A 171 -6.42 -11.84 -6.31
N ALA A 172 -6.30 -10.61 -6.83
CA ALA A 172 -5.10 -10.19 -7.55
C ALA A 172 -3.87 -10.12 -6.61
N SER A 173 -4.06 -9.68 -5.36
CA SER A 173 -2.94 -9.64 -4.40
C SER A 173 -2.56 -11.03 -3.93
N ALA A 174 -3.54 -11.91 -3.69
CA ALA A 174 -3.28 -13.28 -3.28
C ALA A 174 -2.55 -14.05 -4.37
N SER A 175 -2.98 -13.91 -5.62
CA SER A 175 -2.29 -14.53 -6.77
C SER A 175 -0.90 -13.95 -6.98
N GLY A 176 -0.72 -12.64 -6.80
CA GLY A 176 0.57 -11.96 -6.87
C GLY A 176 1.57 -12.48 -5.85
N GLY A 177 1.15 -12.59 -4.60
CA GLY A 177 1.97 -13.11 -3.51
C GLY A 177 2.29 -14.60 -3.65
N LEU A 178 1.29 -15.44 -3.95
CA LEU A 178 1.44 -16.89 -3.92
C LEU A 178 2.06 -17.48 -5.19
N PHE A 179 1.68 -17.00 -6.37
CA PHE A 179 2.07 -17.64 -7.63
C PHE A 179 3.15 -16.86 -8.37
N PHE A 180 3.10 -15.53 -8.34
CA PHE A 180 3.95 -14.72 -9.22
C PHE A 180 5.23 -14.19 -8.58
N SER A 181 5.22 -13.91 -7.27
CA SER A 181 6.34 -13.28 -6.55
C SER A 181 7.69 -13.99 -6.68
N LEU A 182 7.68 -15.34 -6.76
CA LEU A 182 8.89 -16.17 -6.86
C LEU A 182 9.26 -16.54 -8.31
N THR A 183 8.49 -16.07 -9.30
CA THR A 183 8.67 -16.39 -10.73
C THR A 183 9.10 -15.14 -11.49
N PRO A 184 9.77 -15.26 -12.66
CA PRO A 184 10.16 -14.08 -13.47
C PRO A 184 8.95 -13.24 -13.95
N LEU A 185 7.72 -13.75 -13.84
CA LEU A 185 6.50 -13.02 -14.16
C LEU A 185 6.22 -11.85 -13.21
N PHE A 186 6.92 -11.76 -12.06
CA PHE A 186 6.73 -10.67 -11.11
C PHE A 186 6.95 -9.28 -11.74
N TRP A 187 7.84 -9.17 -12.75
CA TRP A 187 8.11 -7.92 -13.45
C TRP A 187 6.85 -7.31 -14.09
N PHE A 188 5.93 -8.14 -14.56
CA PHE A 188 4.73 -7.69 -15.28
C PHE A 188 3.49 -7.59 -14.41
N PHE A 189 3.50 -8.18 -13.20
CA PHE A 189 2.32 -8.25 -12.35
C PHE A 189 2.49 -7.38 -11.10
N PRO A 190 1.95 -6.15 -11.07
CA PRO A 190 2.27 -5.14 -10.04
C PRO A 190 1.90 -5.54 -8.61
N TYR A 191 0.89 -6.40 -8.44
CA TYR A 191 0.50 -6.95 -7.14
C TYR A 191 1.55 -7.87 -6.51
N SER A 192 2.54 -8.33 -7.27
CA SER A 192 3.63 -9.16 -6.77
C SER A 192 4.88 -8.37 -6.34
N TRP A 193 4.99 -7.09 -6.72
CA TRP A 193 6.16 -6.27 -6.41
C TRP A 193 6.41 -6.07 -4.91
N PRO A 194 5.38 -5.82 -4.07
CA PRO A 194 5.59 -5.76 -2.63
C PRO A 194 6.22 -7.06 -2.14
N ALA A 195 5.66 -8.22 -2.55
CA ALA A 195 6.10 -9.55 -2.13
C ALA A 195 7.56 -9.80 -2.50
N ARG A 196 7.98 -9.30 -3.66
CA ARG A 196 9.38 -9.33 -4.05
C ARG A 196 10.24 -8.45 -3.16
N PHE A 197 9.89 -7.19 -2.94
CA PHE A 197 10.67 -6.29 -2.07
C PHE A 197 10.81 -6.81 -0.63
N MET A 198 9.77 -7.47 -0.13
CA MET A 198 9.85 -8.15 1.16
C MET A 198 10.91 -9.24 1.18
N VAL A 199 10.93 -10.11 0.17
CA VAL A 199 11.95 -11.17 0.02
C VAL A 199 13.34 -10.57 -0.04
N THR A 200 13.52 -9.46 -0.77
CA THR A 200 14.85 -8.84 -0.96
C THR A 200 15.34 -8.04 0.23
N ILE A 201 14.44 -7.34 0.94
CA ILE A 201 14.78 -6.41 2.02
C ILE A 201 14.49 -6.99 3.40
N PHE A 202 13.89 -8.17 3.53
CA PHE A 202 13.76 -8.78 4.85
C PHE A 202 14.23 -10.22 4.86
N GLY A 203 14.53 -10.80 3.68
CA GLY A 203 14.85 -12.22 3.58
C GLY A 203 13.67 -13.08 4.01
N VAL A 204 12.44 -12.59 3.87
CA VAL A 204 11.23 -13.31 4.27
C VAL A 204 10.42 -13.65 3.02
N LEU A 205 10.03 -14.91 2.89
CA LEU A 205 9.12 -15.40 1.86
C LEU A 205 7.67 -14.98 2.13
N PRO A 206 6.80 -14.91 1.12
CA PRO A 206 5.38 -14.61 1.31
C PRO A 206 4.67 -15.59 2.27
N ASN A 207 5.20 -16.79 2.50
CA ASN A 207 4.65 -17.72 3.48
C ASN A 207 5.12 -17.47 4.93
N GLY A 208 5.92 -16.44 5.19
CA GLY A 208 6.47 -16.12 6.51
C GLY A 208 7.74 -16.88 6.90
N LEU A 209 8.30 -17.69 5.99
CA LEU A 209 9.57 -18.39 6.20
C LEU A 209 10.76 -17.50 5.84
N LEU A 210 11.91 -17.77 6.45
CA LEU A 210 13.16 -17.13 6.06
C LEU A 210 13.68 -17.71 4.74
N VAL A 211 14.24 -16.85 3.92
CA VAL A 211 14.87 -17.17 2.64
C VAL A 211 16.29 -17.69 2.90
N GLU A 212 16.70 -18.73 2.18
CA GLU A 212 18.10 -19.18 2.20
C GLU A 212 19.03 -18.10 1.64
N ALA A 213 20.20 -17.94 2.28
CA ALA A 213 21.24 -17.02 1.81
C ALA A 213 21.60 -17.31 0.34
N ASP A 214 21.77 -16.26 -0.45
CA ASP A 214 22.08 -16.31 -1.89
C ASP A 214 21.01 -16.94 -2.81
N SER A 215 19.77 -17.05 -2.35
CA SER A 215 18.70 -17.49 -3.24
C SER A 215 18.50 -16.53 -4.41
N ARG A 216 18.20 -17.08 -5.60
CA ARG A 216 17.80 -16.33 -6.82
C ARG A 216 16.59 -15.41 -6.64
N TYR A 217 15.93 -15.46 -5.48
CA TYR A 217 14.76 -14.66 -5.16
C TYR A 217 15.13 -13.27 -4.65
N ILE A 218 16.35 -13.10 -4.14
CA ILE A 218 16.89 -11.82 -3.70
C ILE A 218 17.33 -11.02 -4.93
N LEU A 219 16.80 -9.82 -5.11
CA LEU A 219 17.15 -8.95 -6.22
C LEU A 219 18.45 -8.21 -5.92
N ASN A 220 19.25 -8.03 -6.96
CA ASN A 220 20.43 -7.17 -6.88
C ASN A 220 20.03 -5.71 -6.71
N VAL A 221 20.98 -4.85 -6.31
CA VAL A 221 20.74 -3.40 -6.15
C VAL A 221 20.23 -2.77 -7.45
N GLY A 222 20.79 -3.19 -8.60
CA GLY A 222 20.35 -2.74 -9.92
C GLY A 222 18.88 -3.11 -10.20
N GLU A 223 18.51 -4.37 -9.98
CA GLU A 223 17.14 -4.86 -10.20
C GLU A 223 16.14 -4.22 -9.23
N SER A 224 16.53 -4.02 -7.97
CA SER A 224 15.71 -3.32 -6.98
C SER A 224 15.43 -1.88 -7.40
N SER A 225 16.45 -1.16 -7.88
CA SER A 225 16.27 0.21 -8.39
C SER A 225 15.40 0.26 -9.64
N LEU A 226 15.54 -0.73 -10.53
CA LEU A 226 14.71 -0.88 -11.72
C LEU A 226 13.24 -1.14 -11.34
N LEU A 227 12.98 -1.99 -10.34
CA LEU A 227 11.62 -2.26 -9.86
C LEU A 227 10.97 -1.01 -9.23
N VAL A 228 11.73 -0.20 -8.50
CA VAL A 228 11.25 1.11 -7.99
C VAL A 228 10.91 2.05 -9.15
N LEU A 229 11.74 2.10 -10.19
CA LEU A 229 11.48 2.93 -11.37
C LEU A 229 10.20 2.48 -12.09
N ILE A 230 10.01 1.16 -12.25
CA ILE A 230 8.78 0.60 -12.82
C ILE A 230 7.56 0.97 -11.96
N SER A 231 7.65 0.88 -10.63
CA SER A 231 6.51 1.18 -9.75
C SER A 231 6.11 2.66 -9.80
N LEU A 232 7.09 3.57 -9.86
CA LEU A 232 6.87 5.00 -10.03
C LEU A 232 6.30 5.32 -11.41
N LEU A 233 6.80 4.71 -12.47
CA LEU A 233 6.26 4.86 -13.82
C LEU A 233 4.81 4.38 -13.89
N ALA A 234 4.50 3.21 -13.31
CA ALA A 234 3.14 2.69 -13.23
C ALA A 234 2.21 3.65 -12.47
N MET A 235 2.65 4.20 -11.33
CA MET A 235 1.91 5.21 -10.59
C MET A 235 1.63 6.46 -11.44
N LEU A 236 2.63 6.99 -12.15
CA LEU A 236 2.48 8.18 -12.99
C LEU A 236 1.53 7.95 -14.16
N VAL A 237 1.69 6.83 -14.87
CA VAL A 237 0.85 6.45 -16.01
C VAL A 237 -0.60 6.28 -15.56
N LEU A 238 -0.85 5.48 -14.52
CA LEU A 238 -2.21 5.25 -14.02
C LEU A 238 -2.84 6.53 -13.48
N SER A 239 -2.08 7.37 -12.75
CA SER A 239 -2.58 8.66 -12.28
C SER A 239 -2.93 9.60 -13.43
N ALA A 240 -2.12 9.65 -14.49
CA ALA A 240 -2.40 10.47 -15.67
C ALA A 240 -3.62 9.97 -16.45
N LEU A 241 -3.74 8.65 -16.64
CA LEU A 241 -4.87 8.03 -17.33
C LEU A 241 -6.18 8.24 -16.56
N PHE A 242 -6.21 7.89 -15.27
CA PHE A 242 -7.42 7.96 -14.47
C PHE A 242 -7.82 9.38 -14.08
N SER A 243 -6.87 10.31 -13.93
CA SER A 243 -7.22 11.73 -13.76
C SER A 243 -7.90 12.31 -15.02
N ARG A 244 -7.42 11.95 -16.21
CA ARG A 244 -8.05 12.34 -17.49
C ARG A 244 -9.45 11.74 -17.62
N TRP A 245 -9.60 10.46 -17.26
CA TRP A 245 -10.91 9.78 -17.26
C TRP A 245 -11.88 10.41 -16.25
N TYR A 246 -11.41 10.71 -15.04
CA TYR A 246 -12.21 11.32 -13.98
C TYR A 246 -12.74 12.71 -14.39
N GLY A 247 -11.93 13.49 -15.10
CA GLY A 247 -12.39 14.75 -15.69
C GLY A 247 -13.48 14.58 -16.74
N LYS A 248 -13.48 13.49 -17.53
CA LYS A 248 -14.47 13.24 -18.59
C LYS A 248 -15.82 12.74 -18.08
N GLN A 249 -15.84 12.05 -16.94
CA GLN A 249 -17.07 11.50 -16.34
C GLN A 249 -18.10 12.57 -15.96
N VAL A 250 -17.68 13.83 -15.85
CA VAL A 250 -18.52 14.93 -15.36
C VAL A 250 -19.16 15.75 -16.48
N TYR A 251 -18.60 15.72 -17.69
CA TYR A 251 -19.14 16.45 -18.85
C TYR A 251 -20.24 15.68 -19.60
N ARG A 252 -20.46 14.41 -19.26
CA ARG A 252 -21.63 13.66 -19.75
C ARG A 252 -22.77 13.88 -18.75
N LYS A 253 -23.56 14.92 -19.01
CA LYS A 253 -24.95 15.01 -18.56
C LYS A 253 -25.76 13.89 -19.22
#